data_AF-A0A925Y705-F1
#
_entry.id   AF-A0A925Y705-F1
#
_cell.length_a   1.000
_cell.length_b   1.000
_cell.length_c   1.000
_cell.angle_alpha   90.00
_cell.angle_beta   90.00
_cell.angle_gamma   90.00
#
_symmetry.space_group_name_H-M   'P 1'
#
loop_
_entity.id
_entity.type
_entity.pdbx_description
1 polymer ?
#
loop_
_entity_poly.entity_id
_entity_poly.type
_entity_poly.pdbx_seq_one_letter_code
_entity_poly.pdbx_strand_id
1 'polypeptide(L)'
;MQTLEGGLRIDVEDASDWDLLFAITNDAVSCDENLAKRLGKFITDPEVAQDWRDYIVPELDENFSSDVLHVISAIASAHLDAGGGQGHLWITPEDAFRWYSALNQSRLALEERFHFGPGEHVRFDK
;
A
#
# COMPACT_ATOMS: atom_id res chain seq x y z
N MET A 1 8.92 -11.14 -12.41
CA MET A 1 8.58 -12.29 -13.29
C MET A 1 7.40 -13.06 -12.68
N GLN A 2 6.40 -13.52 -13.46
CA GLN A 2 5.38 -14.43 -12.93
C GLN A 2 6.00 -15.79 -12.61
N THR A 3 5.64 -16.38 -11.47
CA THR A 3 6.16 -17.68 -11.04
C THR A 3 5.35 -18.81 -11.66
N LEU A 4 5.90 -20.04 -11.68
CA LEU A 4 5.18 -21.23 -12.13
C LEU A 4 3.92 -21.52 -11.29
N GLU A 5 3.86 -20.97 -10.08
CA GLU A 5 2.74 -21.10 -9.13
C GLU A 5 1.75 -19.92 -9.22
N GLY A 6 1.94 -19.00 -10.17
CA GLY A 6 1.04 -17.86 -10.39
C GLY A 6 1.31 -16.64 -9.50
N GLY A 7 2.38 -16.67 -8.69
CA GLY A 7 2.84 -15.54 -7.90
C GLY A 7 3.70 -14.55 -8.71
N LEU A 8 4.30 -13.59 -8.00
CA LEU A 8 5.28 -12.66 -8.55
C LEU A 8 6.63 -12.83 -7.85
N ARG A 9 7.69 -12.76 -8.64
CA ARG A 9 9.06 -12.58 -8.16
C ARG A 9 9.54 -11.18 -8.51
N ILE A 10 10.07 -10.47 -7.52
CA ILE A 10 10.77 -9.21 -7.68
C ILE A 10 12.25 -9.50 -7.41
N ASP A 11 13.10 -9.22 -8.39
CA ASP A 11 14.54 -9.30 -8.23
C ASP A 11 15.05 -7.96 -7.70
N VAL A 12 15.94 -8.02 -6.72
CA VAL A 12 16.57 -6.86 -6.09
C VAL A 12 18.05 -6.88 -6.44
N GLU A 13 18.50 -5.82 -7.10
CA GLU A 13 19.84 -5.71 -7.67
C GLU A 13 20.82 -5.00 -6.73
N ASP A 14 20.34 -4.06 -5.92
CA ASP A 14 21.15 -3.35 -4.93
C ASP A 14 20.36 -2.83 -3.71
N ALA A 15 21.04 -2.09 -2.83
CA ALA A 15 20.47 -1.56 -1.59
C ALA A 15 19.30 -0.59 -1.83
N SER A 16 19.31 0.16 -2.93
CA SER A 16 18.28 1.16 -3.21
C SER A 16 16.94 0.52 -3.57
N ASP A 17 16.95 -0.67 -4.17
CA ASP A 17 15.73 -1.45 -4.41
C ASP A 17 15.06 -1.88 -3.10
N TRP A 18 15.85 -2.25 -2.08
CA TRP A 18 15.30 -2.54 -0.75
C TRP A 18 14.68 -1.30 -0.13
N ASP A 19 15.35 -0.15 -0.23
CA ASP A 19 14.81 1.13 0.24
C ASP A 19 13.49 1.48 -0.47
N LEU A 20 13.39 1.23 -1.78
CA LEU A 20 12.15 1.40 -2.54
C LEU A 20 11.04 0.45 -2.08
N LEU A 21 11.36 -0.80 -1.77
CA LEU A 21 10.39 -1.75 -1.24
C LEU A 21 9.86 -1.29 0.13
N PHE A 22 10.74 -0.83 1.02
CA PHE A 22 10.32 -0.26 2.31
C PHE A 22 9.57 1.08 2.16
N ALA A 23 9.87 1.87 1.13
CA ALA A 23 9.14 3.11 0.85
C ALA A 23 7.65 2.86 0.60
N ILE A 24 7.28 1.72 -0.04
CA ILE A 24 5.87 1.36 -0.28
C ILE A 24 5.08 1.35 1.02
N THR A 25 5.59 0.72 2.08
CA THR A 25 4.85 0.58 3.33
C THR A 25 4.84 1.88 4.14
N ASN A 26 5.92 2.67 4.04
CA ASN A 26 5.97 4.00 4.64
C ASN A 26 4.97 4.95 3.98
N ASP A 27 4.90 4.97 2.65
CA ASP A 27 3.97 5.80 1.90
C ASP A 27 2.51 5.32 2.07
N ALA A 28 2.28 4.01 2.21
CA ALA A 28 0.94 3.46 2.41
C ALA A 28 0.24 3.99 3.65
N VAL A 29 1.00 4.37 4.69
CA VAL A 29 0.47 4.94 5.94
C VAL A 29 0.61 6.45 6.02
N SER A 30 1.07 7.12 4.96
CA SER A 30 1.34 8.56 4.97
C SER A 30 0.20 9.42 4.43
N CYS A 31 -0.95 8.84 4.06
CA CYS A 31 -2.14 9.62 3.70
C CYS A 31 -2.63 10.43 4.91
N ASP A 32 -2.95 11.71 4.71
CA ASP A 32 -3.57 12.55 5.75
C ASP A 32 -4.95 12.04 6.16
N GLU A 33 -5.65 11.39 5.24
CA GLU A 33 -6.90 10.68 5.51
C GLU A 33 -6.80 9.19 5.14
N ASN A 34 -7.02 8.32 6.13
CA ASN A 34 -7.12 6.89 5.92
C ASN A 34 -8.32 6.53 5.00
N LEU A 35 -8.27 5.33 4.43
CA LEU A 35 -9.28 4.83 3.49
C LEU A 35 -10.70 4.90 4.08
N ALA A 36 -10.86 4.50 5.36
CA ALA A 36 -12.15 4.47 6.02
C ALA A 36 -12.80 5.85 6.13
N LYS A 37 -12.01 6.89 6.42
CA LYS A 37 -12.48 8.28 6.46
C LYS A 37 -12.86 8.77 5.05
N ARG A 38 -12.07 8.44 4.03
CA ARG A 38 -12.35 8.83 2.64
C ARG A 38 -13.63 8.21 2.12
N LEU A 39 -13.84 6.92 2.36
CA LEU A 39 -15.08 6.22 2.00
C LEU A 39 -16.28 6.73 2.81
N GLY A 40 -16.07 7.05 4.09
CA GLY A 40 -17.10 7.62 4.95
C GLY A 40 -17.69 8.94 4.44
N LYS A 41 -16.94 9.71 3.63
CA LYS A 41 -17.45 10.95 3.00
C LYS A 41 -18.62 10.71 2.03
N PHE A 42 -18.76 9.50 1.51
CA PHE A 42 -19.84 9.12 0.60
C PHE A 42 -21.09 8.61 1.34
N ILE A 43 -21.04 8.49 2.66
CA ILE A 43 -22.16 8.01 3.47
C ILE A 43 -22.98 9.20 3.92
N THR A 44 -24.15 9.35 3.29
CA THR A 44 -25.02 10.51 3.49
C THR A 44 -26.14 10.28 4.51
N ASP A 45 -26.46 9.01 4.79
CA ASP A 45 -27.47 8.65 5.78
C ASP A 45 -26.89 8.75 7.21
N PRO A 46 -27.46 9.57 8.11
CA PRO A 46 -26.93 9.76 9.47
C PRO A 46 -26.86 8.48 10.32
N GLU A 47 -27.81 7.56 10.18
CA GLU A 47 -27.84 6.31 10.94
C GLU A 47 -26.73 5.38 10.43
N VAL A 48 -26.60 5.25 9.12
CA VAL A 48 -25.52 4.47 8.49
C VAL A 48 -24.14 5.10 8.76
N ALA A 49 -24.06 6.43 8.83
CA ALA A 49 -22.81 7.12 9.13
C ALA A 49 -22.35 6.84 10.57
N GLN A 50 -23.28 6.61 11.50
CA GLN A 50 -22.94 6.21 12.86
C GLN A 50 -22.40 4.78 12.88
N ASP A 51 -23.10 3.82 12.26
CA ASP A 51 -22.63 2.44 12.16
C ASP A 51 -21.27 2.32 11.44
N TRP A 52 -21.06 3.15 10.40
CA TRP A 52 -19.77 3.22 9.72
C TRP A 52 -18.64 3.60 10.67
N ARG A 53 -18.84 4.63 11.50
CA ARG A 53 -17.84 5.07 12.48
C ARG A 53 -17.60 4.03 13.56
N ASP A 54 -18.66 3.37 14.02
CA ASP A 54 -18.59 2.48 15.18
C ASP A 54 -18.06 1.09 14.83
N TYR A 55 -18.32 0.59 13.62
CA TYR A 55 -17.97 -0.78 13.22
C TYR A 55 -17.02 -0.86 12.05
N ILE A 56 -17.27 -0.08 10.99
CA ILE A 56 -16.53 -0.24 9.73
C ILE A 56 -15.15 0.43 9.80
N VAL A 57 -15.05 1.62 10.40
CA VAL A 57 -13.75 2.30 10.56
C VAL A 57 -12.75 1.44 11.34
N PRO A 58 -13.08 0.91 12.54
CA PRO A 58 -12.15 0.03 13.26
C PRO A 58 -11.75 -1.22 12.48
N GLU A 59 -12.71 -1.89 11.84
CA GLU A 59 -12.43 -3.10 11.06
C GLU A 59 -11.50 -2.82 9.87
N LEU A 60 -11.74 -1.72 9.14
CA LEU A 60 -10.89 -1.34 8.01
C LEU A 60 -9.48 -0.95 8.47
N ASP A 61 -9.36 -0.23 9.58
CA ASP A 61 -8.06 0.18 10.12
C ASP A 61 -7.26 -1.02 10.63
N GLU A 62 -7.90 -1.97 11.32
CA GLU A 62 -7.27 -3.21 11.78
C GLU A 62 -6.80 -4.09 10.60
N ASN A 63 -7.68 -4.31 9.63
CA ASN A 63 -7.36 -5.11 8.44
C ASN A 63 -6.22 -4.48 7.63
N PHE A 64 -6.27 -3.17 7.39
CA PHE A 64 -5.22 -2.47 6.66
C PHE A 64 -3.89 -2.49 7.41
N SER A 65 -3.90 -2.27 8.73
CA SER A 65 -2.69 -2.34 9.56
C SER A 65 -2.06 -3.75 9.51
N SER A 66 -2.89 -4.79 9.52
CA SER A 66 -2.46 -6.19 9.37
C SER A 66 -1.80 -6.44 8.00
N ASP A 67 -2.39 -5.92 6.92
CA ASP A 67 -1.83 -6.03 5.57
C ASP A 67 -0.47 -5.33 5.45
N VAL A 68 -0.34 -4.10 5.96
CA VAL A 68 0.93 -3.36 5.94
C VAL A 68 2.00 -4.09 6.75
N LEU A 69 1.68 -4.58 7.94
CA LEU A 69 2.63 -5.34 8.77
C LEU A 69 3.08 -6.64 8.10
N HIS A 70 2.18 -7.33 7.40
CA HIS A 70 2.54 -8.50 6.61
C HIS A 70 3.54 -8.15 5.51
N VAL A 71 3.29 -7.10 4.73
CA VAL A 71 4.19 -6.63 3.66
C VAL A 71 5.54 -6.21 4.22
N ILE A 72 5.58 -5.45 5.33
CA ILE A 72 6.82 -5.09 6.03
C ILE A 72 7.62 -6.35 6.40
N SER A 73 6.94 -7.35 6.98
CA SER A 73 7.58 -8.58 7.43
C SER A 73 8.14 -9.40 6.26
N ALA A 74 7.42 -9.45 5.13
CA ALA A 74 7.87 -10.12 3.92
C ALA A 74 9.13 -9.48 3.33
N ILE A 75 9.16 -8.14 3.23
CA ILE A 75 10.33 -7.39 2.76
C ILE A 75 11.50 -7.57 3.72
N ALA A 76 11.27 -7.39 5.02
CA ALA A 76 12.33 -7.50 6.04
C ALA A 76 12.96 -8.89 6.08
N SER A 77 12.15 -9.95 5.96
CA SER A 77 12.64 -11.32 5.92
C SER A 77 13.49 -11.57 4.66
N ALA A 78 13.00 -11.16 3.48
CA ALA A 78 13.76 -11.31 2.24
C ALA A 78 15.07 -10.50 2.24
N HIS A 79 15.04 -9.28 2.79
CA HIS A 79 16.22 -8.43 2.92
C HIS A 79 17.27 -9.04 3.86
N LEU A 80 16.81 -9.62 4.98
CA LEU A 80 17.69 -10.33 5.92
C LEU A 80 18.32 -11.56 5.27
N ASP A 81 17.55 -12.36 4.54
CA ASP A 81 18.04 -13.55 3.83
C ASP A 81 19.07 -13.19 2.74
N ALA A 82 18.91 -12.02 2.10
CA ALA A 82 19.86 -11.48 1.14
C ALA A 82 21.14 -10.89 1.78
N GLY A 83 21.20 -10.78 3.12
CA GLY A 83 22.32 -10.17 3.83
C GLY A 83 22.57 -8.71 3.46
N GLY A 84 21.53 -7.99 3.02
CA GLY A 84 21.61 -6.60 2.55
C GLY A 84 22.20 -6.42 1.14
N GLY A 85 22.47 -7.52 0.42
CA GLY A 85 22.95 -7.50 -0.96
C GLY A 85 21.84 -7.78 -1.97
N GLN A 86 22.26 -8.35 -3.11
CA GLN A 86 21.33 -8.86 -4.12
C GLN A 86 20.44 -9.95 -3.57
N GLY A 87 19.17 -9.92 -3.96
CA GLY A 87 18.21 -10.88 -3.47
C GLY A 87 16.96 -10.91 -4.33
N HIS A 88 15.93 -11.52 -3.77
CA HIS A 88 14.64 -11.58 -4.43
C HIS A 88 13.54 -11.65 -3.39
N LEU A 89 12.38 -11.13 -3.76
CA LEU A 89 11.17 -11.15 -2.97
C LEU A 89 10.09 -11.90 -3.74
N TRP A 90 9.41 -12.81 -3.05
CA TRP A 90 8.27 -13.54 -3.59
C TRP A 90 6.98 -12.95 -3.04
N ILE A 91 6.01 -12.75 -3.92
CA ILE A 91 4.63 -12.44 -3.59
C ILE A 91 3.81 -13.63 -4.07
N THR A 92 3.28 -14.42 -3.14
CA THR A 92 2.44 -15.57 -3.52
C THR A 92 1.05 -15.10 -3.94
N PRO A 93 0.27 -15.92 -4.65
CA PRO A 93 -1.11 -15.60 -4.98
C PRO A 93 -1.98 -15.26 -3.76
N GLU A 94 -1.73 -15.92 -2.63
CA GLU A 94 -2.47 -15.72 -1.38
C GLU A 94 -2.19 -14.36 -0.76
N ASP A 95 -0.96 -13.84 -0.92
CA ASP A 95 -0.55 -12.54 -0.38
C ASP A 95 -0.90 -11.38 -1.32
N ALA A 96 -1.39 -11.66 -2.54
CA ALA A 96 -1.61 -10.66 -3.57
C ALA A 96 -2.53 -9.52 -3.12
N PHE A 97 -3.59 -9.81 -2.37
CA PHE A 97 -4.50 -8.77 -1.87
C PHE A 97 -3.85 -7.86 -0.83
N ARG A 98 -3.00 -8.40 0.05
CA ARG A 98 -2.29 -7.61 1.07
C ARG A 98 -1.29 -6.65 0.41
N TRP A 99 -0.57 -7.15 -0.59
CA TRP A 99 0.33 -6.34 -1.42
C TRP A 99 -0.42 -5.27 -2.21
N TYR A 100 -1.54 -5.62 -2.84
CA TYR A 100 -2.37 -4.64 -3.55
C TYR A 100 -2.91 -3.55 -2.62
N SER A 101 -3.33 -3.93 -1.41
CA SER A 101 -3.80 -3.01 -0.37
C SER A 101 -2.75 -1.94 -0.05
N ALA A 102 -1.52 -2.35 0.30
CA ALA A 102 -0.42 -1.45 0.61
C ALA A 102 0.00 -0.60 -0.61
N LEU A 103 0.19 -1.22 -1.78
CA LEU A 103 0.59 -0.53 -3.01
C LEU A 103 -0.44 0.53 -3.43
N ASN A 104 -1.72 0.22 -3.36
CA ASN A 104 -2.75 1.17 -3.74
C ASN A 104 -2.84 2.34 -2.75
N GLN A 105 -2.66 2.13 -1.44
CA GLN A 105 -2.60 3.25 -0.50
C GLN A 105 -1.34 4.09 -0.68
N SER A 106 -0.18 3.49 -0.93
CA SER A 106 1.05 4.21 -1.28
C SER A 106 0.85 5.08 -2.53
N ARG A 107 0.26 4.51 -3.59
CA ARG A 107 -0.09 5.24 -4.81
C ARG A 107 -0.98 6.45 -4.51
N LEU A 108 -2.02 6.28 -3.69
CA LEU A 108 -2.93 7.36 -3.33
C LEU A 108 -2.27 8.45 -2.48
N ALA A 109 -1.38 8.08 -1.56
CA ALA A 109 -0.63 9.03 -0.74
C ALA A 109 0.31 9.88 -1.60
N LEU A 110 1.03 9.24 -2.53
CA LEU A 110 1.90 9.91 -3.48
C LEU A 110 1.10 10.83 -4.42
N GLU A 111 -0.06 10.36 -4.91
CA GLU A 111 -0.98 11.14 -5.74
C GLU A 111 -1.43 12.43 -5.02
N GLU A 112 -1.83 12.32 -3.75
CA GLU A 112 -2.24 13.45 -2.91
C GLU A 112 -1.07 14.43 -2.67
N ARG A 113 0.12 13.91 -2.37
CA ARG A 113 1.30 14.71 -2.03
C ARG A 113 1.90 15.46 -3.21
N PHE A 114 1.94 14.82 -4.38
CA PHE A 114 2.63 15.35 -5.56
C PHE A 114 1.68 15.81 -6.66
N HIS A 115 0.36 15.66 -6.46
CA HIS A 115 -0.69 16.15 -7.35
C HIS A 115 -0.61 15.66 -8.80
N PHE A 116 -0.18 14.42 -9.00
CA PHE A 116 -0.25 13.74 -10.31
C PHE A 116 -1.55 12.93 -10.44
N GLY A 117 -1.89 12.45 -11.64
CA GLY A 117 -3.05 11.55 -11.84
C GLY A 117 -4.29 12.20 -12.46
N PRO A 118 -5.48 11.57 -12.39
CA PRO A 118 -6.66 12.04 -13.13
C PRO A 118 -7.16 13.45 -12.75
N GLY A 119 -6.73 13.97 -11.60
CA GLY A 119 -6.98 15.34 -11.15
C GLY A 119 -5.90 16.35 -11.55
N GLU A 120 -4.88 15.94 -12.30
CA GLU A 120 -3.76 16.79 -12.69
C GLU A 120 -4.23 17.88 -13.68
N HIS A 121 -4.16 19.14 -13.25
CA HIS A 121 -4.32 20.28 -14.14
C HIS A 121 -2.98 20.55 -14.82
N VAL A 122 -2.86 20.15 -16.09
CA VAL A 122 -1.73 20.56 -16.94
C VAL A 122 -1.69 22.09 -16.99
N ARG A 123 -0.72 22.70 -16.30
CA ARG A 123 -0.45 24.13 -16.42
C ARG A 123 0.26 24.35 -17.75
N PHE A 124 -0.46 24.89 -18.72
CA PHE A 124 0.16 25.48 -19.90
C PHE A 124 0.64 26.88 -19.52
N ASP A 125 1.91 26.99 -19.14
CA ASP A 125 2.57 28.29 -19.05
C ASP A 125 2.70 28.84 -20.48
N LYS A 126 2.15 30.05 -20.69
CA LYS A 126 2.19 30.80 -21.96
C LYS A 126 3.48 31.58 -22.12
#